data_AF-A0A4V6WL95-F1
#
_entry.id   AF-A0A4V6WL95-F1
#
_cell.length_a   1.000
_cell.length_b   1.000
_cell.length_c   1.000
_cell.angle_alpha   90.00
_cell.angle_beta   90.00
_cell.angle_gamma   90.00
#
_symmetry.space_group_name_H-M   'P 1'
#
loop_
_entity.id
_entity.type
_entity.pdbx_description
1 polymer ?
#
loop_
_entity_poly.entity_id
_entity_poly.type
_entity_poly.pdbx_seq_one_letter_code
_entity_poly.pdbx_strand_id
1 'polypeptide(L)'
;MDNDDEEEEVSGKSAGKGVGENSWAEMSIEIPGFRDDDALPVFLAAMLTEALLACGELKDRLYINRGFHWKLYIDILLLSQPLSYPLPLLSLTTHLALLSARLPKLKSELDEDPLFDDDWDASAYLYPRDSAGKRLYRPPVTLLVMAVGGNIIFDPTTEELAVAEAVLAVSVGDSTSSPKAPSAPSNLRLLSIRTIDPPSRLTPPGVANSMNTATGGSAPTSSQDAVAQREGMEQQGVWNPPRGGMRRGLVGKMIKTVVEEGGVAEEVLDGLAAVES
;
A
#
# COMPACT_ATOMS: atom_id res chain seq x y z
N MET A 1 34.76 54.38 -0.42
CA MET A 1 33.39 53.83 -0.47
C MET A 1 33.45 52.81 -1.58
N ASP A 2 34.09 51.69 -1.26
CA ASP A 2 34.13 50.51 -2.11
C ASP A 2 32.92 49.70 -1.68
N ASN A 3 32.02 49.45 -2.61
CA ASN A 3 30.87 48.58 -2.40
C ASN A 3 31.14 47.36 -3.28
N ASP A 4 31.71 46.34 -2.64
CA ASP A 4 31.92 45.03 -3.22
C ASP A 4 30.56 44.44 -3.61
N ASP A 5 30.42 44.09 -4.88
CA ASP A 5 29.28 43.32 -5.39
C ASP A 5 29.39 41.90 -4.83
N GLU A 6 28.69 41.65 -3.73
CA GLU A 6 28.48 40.31 -3.17
C GLU A 6 27.67 39.47 -4.17
N GLU A 7 28.36 38.53 -4.83
CA GLU A 7 27.75 37.43 -5.56
C GLU A 7 26.90 36.59 -4.59
N GLU A 8 25.57 36.73 -4.65
CA GLU A 8 24.65 35.82 -3.96
C GLU A 8 24.79 34.41 -4.57
N GLU A 9 25.54 33.54 -3.90
CA GLU A 9 25.48 32.09 -4.08
C GLU A 9 24.05 31.61 -3.80
N VAL A 10 23.27 31.41 -4.87
CA VAL A 10 21.95 30.78 -4.79
C VAL A 10 22.13 29.31 -4.42
N SER A 11 22.06 29.03 -3.12
CA SER A 11 22.03 27.67 -2.58
C SER A 11 20.97 26.84 -3.33
N GLY A 12 21.37 25.69 -3.86
CA GLY A 12 20.57 24.79 -4.70
C GLY A 12 19.24 24.36 -4.08
N LYS A 13 18.19 25.15 -4.31
CA LYS A 13 16.80 24.73 -4.11
C LYS A 13 16.46 23.73 -5.22
N SER A 14 16.08 22.52 -4.81
CA SER A 14 15.62 21.38 -5.63
C SER A 14 14.82 21.83 -6.88
N ALA A 15 15.44 21.78 -8.05
CA ALA A 15 14.93 22.36 -9.30
C ALA A 15 13.68 21.68 -9.91
N GLY A 16 13.05 20.72 -9.22
CA GLY A 16 11.90 19.95 -9.76
C GLY A 16 10.77 19.67 -8.76
N LYS A 17 10.77 20.26 -7.56
CA LYS A 17 9.76 19.94 -6.54
C LYS A 17 8.38 20.48 -6.94
N GLY A 18 7.39 19.59 -7.07
CA GLY A 18 6.00 19.93 -7.43
C GLY A 18 5.74 20.07 -8.92
N VAL A 19 6.73 19.83 -9.79
CA VAL A 19 6.57 19.87 -11.26
C VAL A 19 6.06 18.53 -11.81
N GLY A 20 6.20 17.46 -11.04
CA GLY A 20 5.83 16.13 -11.49
C GLY A 20 4.34 15.93 -11.77
N GLU A 21 4.03 15.23 -12.87
CA GLU A 21 2.67 14.82 -13.22
C GLU A 21 2.40 13.36 -12.87
N ASN A 22 1.13 13.07 -12.55
CA ASN A 22 0.69 11.72 -12.19
C ASN A 22 0.67 10.75 -13.40
N SER A 23 0.55 11.29 -14.62
CA SER A 23 0.53 10.55 -15.89
C SER A 23 1.87 9.88 -16.23
N TRP A 24 2.96 10.28 -15.55
CA TRP A 24 4.30 9.77 -15.82
C TRP A 24 4.54 8.39 -15.19
N ALA A 25 3.65 7.91 -14.33
CA ALA A 25 3.72 6.57 -13.77
C ALA A 25 2.48 5.77 -14.19
N GLU A 26 2.70 4.61 -14.80
CA GLU A 26 1.66 3.70 -15.27
C GLU A 26 1.92 2.31 -14.67
N MET A 27 0.88 1.65 -14.19
CA MET A 27 0.98 0.32 -13.59
C MET A 27 0.00 -0.64 -14.25
N SER A 28 0.49 -1.83 -14.60
CA SER A 28 -0.30 -2.94 -15.10
C SER A 28 -0.08 -4.19 -14.24
N ILE A 29 -1.12 -5.01 -14.10
CA ILE A 29 -1.06 -6.23 -13.30
C ILE A 29 -1.69 -7.36 -14.13
N GLU A 30 -0.93 -8.42 -14.35
CA GLU A 30 -1.37 -9.63 -15.02
C GLU A 30 -1.54 -10.76 -13.99
N ILE A 31 -2.76 -11.27 -13.85
CA ILE A 31 -3.09 -12.36 -12.92
C ILE A 31 -3.54 -13.58 -13.73
N PRO A 32 -2.91 -14.77 -13.54
CA PRO A 32 -3.31 -15.98 -14.23
C PRO A 32 -4.79 -16.31 -14.03
N GLY A 33 -5.52 -16.46 -15.14
CA GLY A 33 -6.95 -16.78 -15.13
C GLY A 33 -7.88 -15.57 -15.02
N PHE A 34 -7.34 -14.36 -14.92
CA PHE A 34 -8.07 -13.11 -15.11
C PHE A 34 -7.71 -12.51 -16.46
N ARG A 35 -8.65 -11.77 -17.03
CA ARG A 35 -8.41 -10.92 -18.18
C ARG A 35 -7.91 -9.55 -17.74
N ASP A 36 -7.23 -8.85 -18.62
CA ASP A 36 -6.71 -7.50 -18.35
C ASP A 36 -7.82 -6.48 -18.08
N ASP A 37 -9.03 -6.73 -18.58
CA ASP A 37 -10.23 -5.91 -18.36
C ASP A 37 -11.08 -6.36 -17.16
N ASP A 38 -10.67 -7.40 -16.42
CA ASP A 38 -11.36 -7.81 -15.20
C ASP A 38 -11.16 -6.78 -14.08
N ALA A 39 -12.20 -6.66 -13.23
CA ALA A 39 -12.23 -5.63 -12.20
C ALA A 39 -11.09 -5.76 -11.16
N LEU A 40 -10.63 -6.98 -10.86
CA LEU A 40 -9.64 -7.21 -9.80
C LEU A 40 -8.24 -6.68 -10.18
N PRO A 41 -7.61 -7.07 -11.30
CA PRO A 41 -6.32 -6.50 -11.73
C PRO A 41 -6.36 -4.96 -11.85
N VAL A 42 -7.40 -4.43 -12.51
CA VAL A 42 -7.58 -2.97 -12.69
C VAL A 42 -7.68 -2.25 -11.34
N PHE A 43 -8.44 -2.80 -10.40
CA PHE A 43 -8.59 -2.22 -9.07
C PHE A 43 -7.28 -2.26 -8.28
N LEU A 44 -6.57 -3.40 -8.28
CA LEU A 44 -5.27 -3.54 -7.61
C LEU A 44 -4.23 -2.55 -8.16
N ALA A 45 -4.17 -2.40 -9.50
CA ALA A 45 -3.26 -1.47 -10.15
C ALA A 45 -3.56 -0.01 -9.74
N ALA A 46 -4.84 0.36 -9.72
CA ALA A 46 -5.27 1.69 -9.29
C ALA A 46 -4.95 1.97 -7.80
N MET A 47 -5.11 0.97 -6.92
CA MET A 47 -4.80 1.11 -5.49
C MET A 47 -3.30 1.34 -5.23
N LEU A 48 -2.44 0.56 -5.88
CA LEU A 48 -1.00 0.69 -5.75
C LEU A 48 -0.49 2.00 -6.38
N THR A 49 -1.03 2.37 -7.54
CA THR A 49 -0.71 3.64 -8.21
C THR A 49 -1.09 4.85 -7.35
N GLU A 50 -2.28 4.83 -6.74
CA GLU A 50 -2.69 5.91 -5.83
C GLU A 50 -1.74 6.02 -4.63
N ALA A 51 -1.36 4.90 -4.01
CA ALA A 51 -0.43 4.90 -2.89
C ALA A 51 0.93 5.52 -3.29
N LEU A 52 1.46 5.11 -4.45
CA LEU A 52 2.71 5.64 -5.01
C LEU A 52 2.66 7.15 -5.25
N LEU A 53 1.59 7.63 -5.88
CA LEU A 53 1.43 9.04 -6.22
C LEU A 53 1.11 9.91 -5.00
N ALA A 54 0.44 9.36 -3.98
CA ALA A 54 0.11 10.08 -2.74
C ALA A 54 1.34 10.47 -1.90
N CYS A 55 2.45 9.74 -2.06
CA CYS A 55 3.73 10.10 -1.45
C CYS A 55 4.29 11.41 -2.01
N GLY A 56 3.99 11.72 -3.29
CA GLY A 56 4.37 12.97 -3.96
C GLY A 56 5.83 13.04 -4.39
N GLU A 57 6.69 12.15 -3.92
CA GLU A 57 8.13 12.17 -4.25
C GLU A 57 8.45 11.52 -5.58
N LEU A 58 7.72 10.48 -5.99
CA LEU A 58 8.02 9.70 -7.20
C LEU A 58 7.98 10.58 -8.45
N LYS A 59 6.91 11.36 -8.61
CA LYS A 59 6.68 12.21 -9.78
C LYS A 59 7.76 13.29 -9.94
N ASP A 60 8.24 13.85 -8.84
CA ASP A 60 9.28 14.89 -8.86
C ASP A 60 10.65 14.30 -9.23
N ARG A 61 10.88 13.00 -8.96
CA ARG A 61 12.10 12.27 -9.35
C ARG A 61 12.14 11.89 -10.82
N LEU A 62 10.98 11.84 -11.48
CA LEU A 62 10.86 11.53 -12.91
C LEU A 62 11.07 12.78 -13.79
N TYR A 63 11.15 13.97 -13.19
CA TYR A 63 11.42 15.20 -13.90
C TYR A 63 12.87 15.28 -14.39
N ILE A 64 13.09 15.64 -15.66
CA ILE A 64 14.42 15.91 -16.23
C ILE A 64 14.57 17.42 -16.44
N ASN A 65 13.76 18.01 -17.33
CA ASN A 65 13.74 19.44 -17.64
C ASN A 65 12.36 19.87 -18.15
N ARG A 66 12.21 21.09 -18.68
CA ARG A 66 10.89 21.60 -19.13
C ARG A 66 10.27 20.80 -20.28
N GLY A 67 11.07 20.18 -21.12
CA GLY A 67 10.61 19.43 -22.30
C GLY A 67 10.52 17.92 -22.08
N PHE A 68 11.30 17.37 -21.15
CA PHE A 68 11.53 15.95 -21.01
C PHE A 68 11.29 15.45 -19.58
N HIS A 69 10.77 14.23 -19.48
CA HIS A 69 10.54 13.51 -18.24
C HIS A 69 10.69 12.01 -18.49
N TRP A 70 10.94 11.27 -17.42
CA TRP A 70 10.88 9.82 -17.43
C TRP A 70 9.43 9.36 -17.35
N LYS A 71 9.03 8.48 -18.28
CA LYS A 71 7.78 7.73 -18.13
C LYS A 71 8.10 6.35 -17.56
N LEU A 72 7.57 6.08 -16.37
CA LEU A 72 7.76 4.84 -15.63
C LEU A 72 6.60 3.89 -15.89
N TYR A 73 6.94 2.69 -16.36
CA TYR A 73 6.00 1.58 -16.51
C TYR A 73 6.33 0.51 -15.46
N ILE A 74 5.32 0.14 -14.66
CA ILE A 74 5.42 -0.90 -13.63
C ILE A 74 4.51 -2.04 -14.03
N ASP A 75 5.08 -3.06 -14.66
CA ASP A 75 4.35 -4.24 -15.10
C ASP A 75 4.56 -5.37 -14.09
N ILE A 76 3.47 -5.86 -13.50
CA ILE A 76 3.50 -6.90 -12.47
C ILE A 76 2.85 -8.17 -13.00
N LEU A 77 3.63 -9.26 -13.08
CA LEU A 77 3.15 -10.57 -13.50
C LEU A 77 3.08 -11.52 -12.31
N LEU A 78 1.90 -12.04 -11.98
CA LEU A 78 1.78 -13.16 -11.04
C LEU A 78 2.04 -14.47 -11.79
N LEU A 79 2.96 -15.28 -11.26
CA LEU A 79 3.31 -16.57 -11.89
C LEU A 79 2.28 -17.68 -11.62
N SER A 80 1.54 -17.55 -10.52
CA SER A 80 0.52 -18.51 -10.09
C SER A 80 -0.72 -17.80 -9.61
N GLN A 81 -1.84 -18.52 -9.58
CA GLN A 81 -3.06 -18.01 -8.96
C GLN A 81 -2.82 -17.70 -7.48
N PRO A 82 -3.28 -16.53 -7.00
CA PRO A 82 -3.05 -16.13 -5.62
C PRO A 82 -3.90 -16.99 -4.67
N LEU A 83 -3.27 -17.48 -3.60
CA LEU A 83 -3.93 -18.29 -2.56
C LEU A 83 -4.63 -17.46 -1.48
N SER A 84 -4.35 -16.16 -1.44
CA SER A 84 -4.94 -15.15 -0.55
C SER A 84 -5.09 -13.84 -1.33
N TYR A 85 -5.54 -12.76 -0.69
CA TYR A 85 -5.67 -11.48 -1.36
C TYR A 85 -4.28 -10.93 -1.75
N PRO A 86 -3.97 -10.72 -3.05
CA PRO A 86 -2.59 -10.54 -3.50
C PRO A 86 -1.98 -9.18 -3.17
N LEU A 87 -2.76 -8.22 -2.68
CA LEU A 87 -2.34 -6.83 -2.53
C LEU A 87 -1.07 -6.62 -1.67
N PRO A 88 -0.91 -7.24 -0.48
CA PRO A 88 0.32 -7.07 0.31
C PRO A 88 1.55 -7.56 -0.46
N LEU A 89 1.46 -8.74 -1.09
CA LEU A 89 2.55 -9.29 -1.90
C LEU A 89 2.94 -8.34 -3.02
N LEU A 90 1.96 -7.86 -3.80
CA LEU A 90 2.19 -6.95 -4.92
C LEU A 90 2.79 -5.61 -4.45
N SER A 91 2.36 -5.13 -3.29
CA SER A 91 2.91 -3.91 -2.71
C SER A 91 4.38 -4.08 -2.31
N LEU A 92 4.73 -5.20 -1.66
CA LEU A 92 6.10 -5.47 -1.22
C LEU A 92 7.04 -5.68 -2.42
N THR A 93 6.59 -6.40 -3.45
CA THR A 93 7.39 -6.59 -4.67
C THR A 93 7.60 -5.27 -5.40
N THR A 94 6.56 -4.43 -5.51
CA THR A 94 6.68 -3.08 -6.10
C THR A 94 7.66 -2.22 -5.32
N HIS A 95 7.60 -2.27 -3.99
CA HIS A 95 8.53 -1.55 -3.11
C HIS A 95 9.98 -1.97 -3.37
N LEU A 96 10.27 -3.27 -3.40
CA LEU A 96 11.62 -3.77 -3.64
C LEU A 96 12.12 -3.44 -5.06
N ALA A 97 11.25 -3.61 -6.07
CA ALA A 97 11.59 -3.31 -7.46
C ALA A 97 11.94 -1.83 -7.66
N LEU A 98 11.19 -0.90 -7.05
CA LEU A 98 11.48 0.52 -7.13
C LEU A 98 12.76 0.92 -6.38
N LEU A 99 13.12 0.20 -5.32
CA LEU A 99 14.38 0.43 -4.59
C LEU A 99 15.62 -0.06 -5.34
N SER A 100 15.48 -1.05 -6.22
CA SER A 100 16.56 -1.52 -7.10
C SER A 100 16.52 -0.89 -8.50
N ALA A 101 15.45 -0.16 -8.85
CA ALA A 101 15.32 0.51 -10.14
C ALA A 101 16.41 1.60 -10.31
N ARG A 102 17.12 1.53 -11.44
CA ARG A 102 18.16 2.49 -11.83
C ARG A 102 17.73 3.22 -13.11
N LEU A 103 18.03 4.51 -13.16
CA LEU A 103 17.83 5.37 -14.32
C LEU A 103 19.19 5.69 -14.95
N PRO A 104 19.28 5.74 -16.29
CA PRO A 104 20.49 6.22 -16.97
C PRO A 104 20.89 7.60 -16.47
N LYS A 105 22.18 7.81 -16.26
CA LYS A 105 22.70 9.08 -15.76
C LYS A 105 22.60 10.13 -16.86
N LEU A 106 22.04 11.30 -16.52
CA LEU A 106 21.99 12.44 -17.42
C LEU A 106 23.38 13.10 -17.51
N LYS A 107 23.84 13.36 -18.73
CA LYS A 107 25.05 14.14 -19.04
C LYS A 107 24.74 15.56 -19.50
N SER A 108 23.62 15.74 -20.20
CA SER A 108 23.17 17.05 -20.67
C SER A 108 22.81 17.97 -19.51
N GLU A 109 23.07 19.25 -19.68
CA GLU A 109 22.76 20.28 -18.68
C GLU A 109 21.54 21.10 -19.12
N LEU A 110 20.81 21.65 -18.14
CA LEU A 110 19.74 22.64 -18.35
C LEU A 110 18.59 22.14 -19.27
N ASP A 111 18.15 22.98 -20.21
CA ASP A 111 17.03 22.74 -21.12
C ASP A 111 17.49 22.16 -22.48
N GLU A 112 18.70 21.59 -22.54
CA GLU A 112 19.18 20.88 -23.74
C GLU A 112 18.45 19.53 -23.94
N ASP A 113 18.54 18.99 -25.16
CA ASP A 113 18.06 17.65 -25.46
C ASP A 113 18.80 16.63 -24.58
N PRO A 114 18.09 15.70 -23.91
CA PRO A 114 18.68 14.87 -22.88
C PRO A 114 19.68 13.88 -23.48
N LEU A 115 20.93 13.97 -23.03
CA LEU A 115 21.99 13.03 -23.36
C LEU A 115 22.26 12.14 -22.16
N PHE A 116 22.33 10.84 -22.39
CA PHE A 116 22.51 9.85 -21.34
C PHE A 116 23.90 9.21 -21.37
N ASP A 117 24.34 8.72 -20.22
CA ASP A 117 25.50 7.84 -20.15
C ASP A 117 25.16 6.44 -20.66
N ASP A 118 26.04 5.87 -21.48
CA ASP A 118 25.90 4.50 -22.00
C ASP A 118 26.40 3.46 -20.97
N ASP A 119 27.13 3.92 -19.95
CA ASP A 119 27.62 3.04 -18.89
C ASP A 119 26.53 2.78 -17.84
N TRP A 120 26.08 1.52 -17.77
CA TRP A 120 25.12 1.08 -16.77
C TRP A 120 25.65 1.25 -15.35
N ASP A 121 26.96 1.14 -15.13
CA ASP A 121 27.56 1.29 -13.81
C ASP A 121 27.44 2.72 -13.29
N ALA A 122 27.36 3.71 -14.18
CA ALA A 122 27.14 5.12 -13.87
C ALA A 122 25.68 5.47 -13.56
N SER A 123 24.73 4.54 -13.76
CA SER A 123 23.30 4.78 -13.54
C SER A 123 22.97 5.09 -12.07
N ALA A 124 21.98 5.95 -11.87
CA ALA A 124 21.55 6.39 -10.54
C ALA A 124 20.29 5.65 -10.11
N TYR A 125 20.17 5.29 -8.82
CA TYR A 125 18.93 4.72 -8.30
C TYR A 125 17.79 5.74 -8.35
N LEU A 126 16.60 5.28 -8.74
CA LEU A 126 15.37 6.08 -8.67
C LEU A 126 15.12 6.58 -7.24
N TYR A 127 15.38 5.73 -6.26
CA TYR A 127 15.39 6.08 -4.84
C TYR A 127 16.86 6.22 -4.36
N PRO A 128 17.34 7.45 -4.11
CA PRO A 128 18.75 7.70 -3.85
C PRO A 128 19.19 7.14 -2.49
N ARG A 129 20.45 6.70 -2.47
CA ARG A 129 21.15 6.25 -1.27
C ARG A 129 22.16 7.32 -0.85
N ASP A 130 22.40 7.46 0.44
CA ASP A 130 23.47 8.29 0.99
C ASP A 130 24.85 7.67 0.65
N SER A 131 25.91 8.45 0.82
CA SER A 131 27.33 8.06 0.77
C SER A 131 27.66 6.81 1.57
N ALA A 132 26.96 6.57 2.69
CA ALA A 132 27.08 5.35 3.50
C ALA A 132 26.25 4.15 2.96
N GLY A 133 25.63 4.28 1.79
CA GLY A 133 24.76 3.26 1.19
C GLY A 133 23.34 3.18 1.79
N LYS A 134 23.02 4.04 2.77
CA LYS A 134 21.72 4.06 3.45
C LYS A 134 20.63 4.69 2.56
N ARG A 135 19.47 4.05 2.47
CA ARG A 135 18.31 4.59 1.72
C ARG A 135 17.79 5.86 2.41
N LEU A 136 17.69 6.97 1.66
CA LEU A 136 17.17 8.26 2.18
C LEU A 136 15.65 8.33 2.13
N TYR A 137 15.07 7.66 1.14
CA TYR A 137 13.64 7.63 0.86
C TYR A 137 13.27 6.21 0.45
N ARG A 138 12.01 5.85 0.64
CA ARG A 138 11.50 4.54 0.23
C ARG A 138 10.10 4.65 -0.37
N PRO A 139 9.75 3.76 -1.32
CA PRO A 139 8.40 3.66 -1.82
C PRO A 139 7.41 3.33 -0.68
N PRO A 140 6.14 3.71 -0.82
CA PRO A 140 5.11 3.29 0.12
C PRO A 140 4.88 1.78 0.11
N VAL A 141 4.28 1.28 1.19
CA VAL A 141 3.77 -0.09 1.30
C VAL A 141 2.29 -0.06 1.65
N THR A 142 1.54 -1.03 1.15
CA THR A 142 0.11 -1.20 1.38
C THR A 142 -0.10 -2.52 2.10
N LEU A 143 -0.57 -2.43 3.34
CA LEU A 143 -0.84 -3.57 4.20
C LEU A 143 -2.33 -3.93 4.15
N LEU A 144 -2.61 -5.22 4.16
CA LEU A 144 -3.97 -5.74 4.33
C LEU A 144 -4.21 -6.06 5.80
N VAL A 145 -5.26 -5.47 6.35
CA VAL A 145 -5.64 -5.62 7.75
C VAL A 145 -7.09 -6.05 7.81
N MET A 146 -7.39 -7.11 8.55
CA MET A 146 -8.75 -7.52 8.81
C MET A 146 -9.07 -7.50 10.30
N ALA A 147 -10.37 -7.49 10.61
CA ALA A 147 -10.85 -7.61 11.98
C ALA A 147 -11.99 -8.62 12.09
N VAL A 148 -11.99 -9.35 13.20
CA VAL A 148 -13.08 -10.25 13.63
C VAL A 148 -13.37 -9.89 15.08
N GLY A 149 -14.54 -9.32 15.34
CA GLY A 149 -14.87 -8.70 16.62
C GLY A 149 -13.85 -7.62 17.01
N GLY A 150 -13.09 -7.88 18.08
CA GLY A 150 -12.06 -6.96 18.59
C GLY A 150 -10.62 -7.29 18.17
N ASN A 151 -10.43 -8.42 17.48
CA ASN A 151 -9.14 -8.94 17.07
C ASN A 151 -8.76 -8.35 15.71
N ILE A 152 -7.51 -7.91 15.58
CA ILE A 152 -6.94 -7.34 14.35
C ILE A 152 -5.88 -8.32 13.85
N ILE A 153 -5.98 -8.71 12.59
CA ILE A 153 -5.08 -9.68 11.95
C ILE A 153 -4.47 -9.01 10.71
N PHE A 154 -3.17 -9.20 10.54
CA PHE A 154 -2.38 -8.70 9.41
C PHE A 154 -2.05 -9.85 8.47
N ASP A 155 -1.99 -9.56 7.17
CA ASP A 155 -1.74 -10.54 6.10
C ASP A 155 -2.62 -11.82 6.20
N PRO A 156 -3.95 -11.66 6.18
CA PRO A 156 -4.85 -12.79 6.41
C PRO A 156 -4.85 -13.79 5.24
N THR A 157 -4.97 -15.06 5.62
CA THR A 157 -5.25 -16.18 4.72
C THR A 157 -6.67 -16.13 4.15
N THR A 158 -6.96 -16.95 3.15
CA THR A 158 -8.31 -17.02 2.55
C THR A 158 -9.35 -17.48 3.57
N GLU A 159 -9.00 -18.43 4.43
CA GLU A 159 -9.85 -18.94 5.50
C GLU A 159 -10.14 -17.86 6.55
N GLU A 160 -9.17 -17.02 6.88
CA GLU A 160 -9.37 -15.89 7.79
C GLU A 160 -10.24 -14.81 7.15
N LEU A 161 -10.01 -14.47 5.88
CA LEU A 161 -10.85 -13.53 5.14
C LEU A 161 -12.31 -13.99 5.02
N ALA A 162 -12.54 -15.31 4.95
CA ALA A 162 -13.89 -15.90 4.89
C ALA A 162 -14.74 -15.59 6.13
N VAL A 163 -14.12 -15.29 7.27
CA VAL A 163 -14.80 -14.94 8.53
C VAL A 163 -14.64 -13.47 8.93
N ALA A 164 -13.95 -12.67 8.12
CA ALA A 164 -13.64 -11.27 8.40
C ALA A 164 -14.90 -10.41 8.54
N GLU A 165 -15.01 -9.62 9.59
CA GLU A 165 -16.10 -8.63 9.70
C GLU A 165 -15.79 -7.35 8.90
N ALA A 166 -14.50 -7.06 8.77
CA ALA A 166 -13.98 -5.80 8.27
C ALA A 166 -12.60 -6.03 7.65
N VAL A 167 -12.35 -5.47 6.46
CA VAL A 167 -11.06 -5.56 5.76
C VAL A 167 -10.68 -4.18 5.23
N LEU A 168 -9.46 -3.76 5.53
CA LEU A 168 -8.87 -2.50 5.09
C LEU A 168 -7.54 -2.76 4.38
N ALA A 169 -7.35 -2.09 3.24
CA ALA A 169 -6.03 -1.83 2.69
C ALA A 169 -5.55 -0.48 3.23
N VAL A 170 -4.39 -0.48 3.90
CA VAL A 170 -3.80 0.71 4.53
C VAL A 170 -2.45 0.98 3.88
N SER A 171 -2.36 2.07 3.14
CA SER A 171 -1.12 2.50 2.48
C SER A 171 -0.37 3.49 3.35
N VAL A 172 0.92 3.25 3.55
CA VAL A 172 1.79 4.04 4.42
C VAL A 172 3.08 4.38 3.68
N GLY A 173 3.65 5.55 4.00
CA GLY A 173 4.93 5.99 3.48
C GLY A 173 5.60 6.97 4.44
N ASP A 174 6.80 7.40 4.10
CA ASP A 174 7.52 8.35 4.94
C ASP A 174 6.83 9.73 4.97
N SER A 175 6.82 10.36 6.13
CA SER A 175 6.38 11.75 6.26
C SER A 175 7.40 12.67 5.57
N THR A 176 6.92 13.50 4.65
CA THR A 176 7.68 14.34 3.70
C THR A 176 8.51 15.48 4.33
N SER A 177 8.79 15.42 5.63
CA SER A 177 9.62 16.39 6.35
C SER A 177 11.10 15.96 6.35
N SER A 178 11.85 16.41 5.33
CA SER A 178 13.32 16.39 5.24
C SER A 178 14.03 15.01 5.31
N PRO A 179 15.21 14.86 4.65
CA PRO A 179 16.03 13.65 4.84
C PRO A 179 16.36 13.49 6.33
N LYS A 180 15.97 12.35 6.90
CA LYS A 180 16.15 12.11 8.34
C LYS A 180 17.62 11.88 8.69
N ALA A 181 18.02 12.47 9.83
CA ALA A 181 19.20 12.05 10.56
C ALA A 181 19.08 10.56 10.98
N PRO A 182 20.20 9.82 11.08
CA PRO A 182 20.22 8.36 11.09
C PRO A 182 19.53 7.64 12.27
N SER A 183 19.01 8.35 13.27
CA SER A 183 18.51 7.80 14.55
C SER A 183 17.12 8.29 14.99
N ALA A 184 16.35 8.97 14.12
CA ALA A 184 15.02 9.47 14.49
C ALA A 184 13.92 8.42 14.23
N PRO A 185 12.91 8.28 15.11
CA PRO A 185 11.83 7.31 14.95
C PRO A 185 11.11 7.48 13.60
N SER A 186 10.61 6.38 13.04
CA SER A 186 9.96 6.42 11.74
C SER A 186 8.60 7.10 11.84
N ASN A 187 8.57 8.42 11.60
CA ASN A 187 7.34 9.17 11.33
C ASN A 187 6.69 8.67 10.02
N LEU A 188 6.05 7.52 10.08
CA LEU A 188 5.21 6.99 9.02
C LEU A 188 3.93 7.82 8.94
N ARG A 189 3.48 8.04 7.71
CA ARG A 189 2.25 8.75 7.41
C ARG A 189 1.31 7.81 6.68
N LEU A 190 0.04 7.88 7.08
CA LEU A 190 -1.06 7.30 6.33
C LEU A 190 -1.24 8.04 5.00
N LEU A 191 -1.15 7.32 3.89
CA LEU A 191 -1.32 7.86 2.53
C LEU A 191 -2.74 7.65 2.02
N SER A 192 -3.24 6.42 2.08
CA SER A 192 -4.58 6.07 1.63
C SER A 192 -5.16 4.91 2.43
N ILE A 193 -6.50 4.85 2.49
CA ILE A 193 -7.25 3.75 3.08
C ILE A 193 -8.33 3.34 2.10
N ARG A 194 -8.44 2.03 1.87
CA ARG A 194 -9.55 1.47 1.10
C ARG A 194 -10.21 0.35 1.87
N THR A 195 -11.54 0.38 1.90
CA THR A 195 -12.34 -0.72 2.44
C THR A 195 -12.49 -1.76 1.35
N ILE A 196 -12.20 -3.02 1.69
CA ILE A 196 -12.40 -4.17 0.81
C ILE A 196 -13.61 -4.92 1.33
N ASP A 197 -14.52 -5.28 0.44
CA ASP A 197 -15.67 -6.10 0.83
C ASP A 197 -15.21 -7.53 1.11
N PRO A 198 -15.37 -8.04 2.35
CA PRO A 198 -14.93 -9.38 2.68
C PRO A 198 -15.87 -10.43 2.07
N PRO A 199 -15.34 -11.61 1.68
CA PRO A 199 -16.16 -12.72 1.19
C PRO A 199 -17.17 -13.23 2.23
N SER A 200 -16.92 -12.97 3.52
CA SER A 200 -17.79 -13.31 4.63
C SER A 200 -19.22 -12.75 4.51
N ARG A 201 -19.43 -11.65 3.77
CA ARG A 201 -20.79 -11.11 3.53
C ARG A 201 -21.67 -12.08 2.74
N LEU A 202 -21.05 -12.98 1.97
CA LEU A 202 -21.73 -13.98 1.17
C LEU A 202 -21.78 -15.35 1.86
N THR A 203 -21.08 -15.53 2.97
CA THR A 203 -21.10 -16.80 3.70
C THR A 203 -22.37 -16.92 4.56
N PRO A 204 -23.09 -18.06 4.50
CA PRO A 204 -24.22 -18.30 5.38
C PRO A 204 -23.80 -18.25 6.85
N PRO A 205 -24.64 -17.70 7.75
CA PRO A 205 -24.37 -17.72 9.19
C PRO A 205 -24.30 -19.14 9.74
N GLY A 206 -23.61 -19.29 10.85
CA GLY A 206 -23.61 -20.53 11.62
C GLY A 206 -25.01 -20.89 12.14
N VAL A 207 -25.23 -22.18 12.37
CA VAL A 207 -26.46 -22.68 13.00
C VAL A 207 -26.21 -22.87 14.48
N ALA A 208 -26.96 -22.14 15.33
CA ALA A 208 -26.86 -22.28 16.77
C ALA A 208 -27.34 -23.66 17.24
N ASN A 209 -26.74 -24.18 18.33
CA ASN A 209 -27.14 -25.46 18.92
C ASN A 209 -28.62 -25.49 19.34
N SER A 210 -29.18 -24.35 19.74
CA SER A 210 -30.61 -24.22 20.06
C SER A 210 -31.53 -24.34 18.84
N MET A 211 -31.01 -24.08 17.63
CA MET A 211 -31.72 -24.22 16.35
C MET A 211 -31.36 -25.51 15.60
N ASN A 212 -30.35 -26.24 16.06
CA ASN A 212 -29.86 -27.44 15.41
C ASN A 212 -30.51 -28.69 16.02
N THR A 213 -31.33 -29.39 15.23
CA THR A 213 -32.02 -30.61 15.65
C THR A 213 -31.07 -31.75 15.98
N ALA A 214 -29.86 -31.78 15.40
CA ALA A 214 -28.84 -32.77 15.72
C ALA A 214 -28.25 -32.61 17.13
N THR A 215 -28.34 -31.42 17.72
CA THR A 215 -27.88 -31.11 19.09
C THR A 215 -29.03 -30.98 20.08
N GLY A 216 -30.24 -31.41 19.72
CA GLY A 216 -31.44 -31.32 20.56
C GLY A 216 -32.13 -29.95 20.54
N GLY A 217 -31.78 -29.07 19.61
CA GLY A 217 -32.44 -27.79 19.37
C GLY A 217 -33.71 -27.91 18.52
N SER A 218 -34.49 -26.82 18.47
CA SER A 218 -35.72 -26.72 17.69
C SER A 218 -35.45 -25.98 16.39
N ALA A 219 -35.64 -26.63 15.24
CA ALA A 219 -35.53 -25.98 13.95
C ALA A 219 -36.55 -24.84 13.81
N PRO A 220 -36.16 -23.68 13.24
CA PRO A 220 -37.10 -22.59 13.00
C PRO A 220 -38.18 -23.02 11.99
N THR A 221 -39.41 -22.59 12.24
CA THR A 221 -40.60 -22.94 11.45
C THR A 221 -40.73 -22.17 10.15
N SER A 222 -40.01 -21.05 10.02
CA SER A 222 -39.96 -20.22 8.82
C SER A 222 -38.64 -19.47 8.70
N SER A 223 -38.35 -18.91 7.53
CA SER A 223 -37.19 -18.04 7.32
C SER A 223 -37.26 -16.75 8.15
N GLN A 224 -38.46 -16.20 8.37
CA GLN A 224 -38.67 -15.04 9.24
C GLN A 224 -38.41 -15.38 10.71
N ASP A 225 -38.88 -16.54 11.19
CA ASP A 225 -38.60 -17.00 12.54
C ASP A 225 -37.09 -17.25 12.76
N ALA A 226 -36.41 -17.79 11.74
CA ALA A 226 -34.96 -18.00 11.79
C ALA A 226 -34.20 -16.67 11.90
N VAL A 227 -34.65 -15.61 11.22
CA VAL A 227 -34.03 -14.29 11.32
C VAL A 227 -34.32 -13.65 12.68
N ALA A 228 -35.57 -13.70 13.15
CA ALA A 228 -35.97 -13.13 14.44
C ALA A 228 -35.28 -13.81 15.63
N GLN A 229 -35.17 -15.15 15.61
CA GLN A 229 -34.45 -15.90 16.64
C GLN A 229 -32.94 -15.59 16.63
N ARG A 230 -32.36 -15.29 15.47
CA ARG A 230 -30.95 -14.84 15.36
C ARG A 230 -30.76 -13.40 15.84
N GLU A 231 -31.67 -12.49 15.51
CA GLU A 231 -31.58 -11.08 15.91
C GLU A 231 -31.79 -10.88 17.41
N GLY A 232 -32.62 -11.72 18.04
CA GLY A 232 -32.80 -11.73 19.49
C GLY A 232 -31.70 -12.45 20.27
N MET A 233 -30.81 -13.17 19.60
CA MET A 233 -29.76 -13.97 20.21
C MET A 233 -28.39 -13.56 19.65
N GLU A 234 -27.74 -12.58 20.28
CA GLU A 234 -26.27 -12.50 20.28
C GLU A 234 -25.70 -13.69 21.07
N GLN A 235 -25.98 -14.92 20.62
CA GLN A 235 -25.50 -16.12 21.26
C GLN A 235 -23.99 -16.23 21.02
N GLN A 236 -23.24 -16.11 22.11
CA GLN A 236 -21.80 -16.26 22.15
C GLN A 236 -21.42 -17.62 21.56
N GLY A 237 -20.57 -17.63 20.52
CA GLY A 237 -20.04 -18.84 19.90
C GLY A 237 -20.63 -19.25 18.54
N VAL A 238 -21.64 -18.55 18.03
CA VAL A 238 -22.16 -18.78 16.66
C VAL A 238 -21.78 -17.59 15.79
N TRP A 239 -21.00 -17.85 14.74
CA TRP A 239 -20.56 -16.81 13.82
C TRP A 239 -21.72 -16.33 12.93
N ASN A 240 -21.80 -15.02 12.73
CA ASN A 240 -22.77 -14.38 11.83
C ASN A 240 -22.02 -13.44 10.86
N PRO A 241 -22.48 -13.34 9.59
CA PRO A 241 -21.87 -12.45 8.64
C PRO A 241 -22.02 -10.99 9.09
N PRO A 242 -21.01 -10.15 8.84
CA PRO A 242 -21.07 -8.74 9.19
C PRO A 242 -22.25 -8.07 8.48
N ARG A 243 -23.12 -7.42 9.26
CA ARG A 243 -24.25 -6.63 8.75
C ARG A 243 -23.95 -5.14 8.87
N GLY A 244 -24.12 -4.39 7.79
CA GLY A 244 -23.89 -2.94 7.75
C GLY A 244 -22.42 -2.55 7.50
N GLY A 245 -22.08 -1.30 7.79
CA GLY A 245 -20.74 -0.74 7.59
C GLY A 245 -19.81 -0.96 8.78
N MET A 246 -18.51 -0.74 8.56
CA MET A 246 -17.49 -0.87 9.61
C MET A 246 -17.67 0.17 10.72
N ARG A 247 -17.53 -0.26 11.98
CA ARG A 247 -17.56 0.66 13.14
C ARG A 247 -16.36 1.62 13.06
N ARG A 248 -16.62 2.93 13.13
CA ARG A 248 -15.56 3.96 13.04
C ARG A 248 -14.43 3.77 14.08
N GLY A 249 -14.78 3.34 15.30
CA GLY A 249 -13.79 3.04 16.33
C GLY A 249 -12.86 1.86 15.98
N LEU A 250 -13.39 0.84 15.29
CA LEU A 250 -12.61 -0.30 14.82
C LEU A 250 -11.66 0.12 13.70
N VAL A 251 -12.16 0.89 12.73
CA VAL A 251 -11.34 1.50 11.65
C VAL A 251 -10.17 2.29 12.25
N GLY A 252 -10.45 3.16 13.22
CA GLY A 252 -9.42 3.94 13.91
C GLY A 252 -8.40 3.06 14.63
N LYS A 253 -8.84 1.99 15.29
CA LYS A 253 -7.95 1.03 15.96
C LYS A 253 -7.04 0.31 14.96
N MET A 254 -7.58 -0.15 13.83
CA MET A 254 -6.80 -0.82 12.76
C MET A 254 -5.74 0.11 12.17
N ILE A 255 -6.10 1.36 11.85
CA ILE A 255 -5.15 2.35 11.33
C ILE A 255 -4.07 2.64 12.38
N LYS A 256 -4.47 2.81 13.64
CA LYS A 256 -3.54 3.09 14.72
C LYS A 256 -2.49 1.98 14.87
N THR A 257 -2.91 0.71 14.89
CA THR A 257 -1.98 -0.44 14.99
C THR A 257 -1.02 -0.56 13.81
N VAL A 258 -1.37 0.01 12.66
CA VAL A 258 -0.49 0.06 11.48
C VAL A 258 0.54 1.18 11.61
N VAL A 259 0.11 2.40 11.96
CA VAL A 259 0.88 3.64 11.80
C VAL A 259 1.58 4.09 13.10
N GLU A 260 1.20 3.56 14.26
CA GLU A 260 1.85 3.93 15.52
C GLU A 260 3.34 3.56 15.55
N GLU A 261 4.11 4.25 16.39
CA GLU A 261 5.53 3.96 16.59
C GLU A 261 5.70 2.53 17.15
N GLY A 262 6.56 1.74 16.53
CA GLY A 262 6.68 0.31 16.75
C GLY A 262 5.52 -0.52 16.18
N GLY A 263 4.66 0.08 15.35
CA GLY A 263 3.54 -0.59 14.68
C GLY A 263 4.00 -1.49 13.52
N VAL A 264 3.04 -2.22 12.95
CA VAL A 264 3.33 -3.25 11.94
C VAL A 264 3.97 -2.68 10.68
N ALA A 265 3.62 -1.44 10.28
CA ALA A 265 4.25 -0.83 9.11
C ALA A 265 5.74 -0.56 9.31
N GLU A 266 6.15 -0.16 10.51
CA GLU A 266 7.57 0.06 10.83
C GLU A 266 8.31 -1.27 10.82
N GLU A 267 7.75 -2.31 11.46
CA GLU A 267 8.33 -3.67 11.45
C GLU A 267 8.53 -4.20 10.03
N VAL A 268 7.51 -4.09 9.16
CA VAL A 268 7.58 -4.54 7.77
C VAL A 268 8.65 -3.76 7.01
N LEU A 269 8.66 -2.43 7.11
CA LEU A 269 9.61 -1.60 6.37
C LEU A 269 11.06 -1.80 6.86
N ASP A 270 11.27 -2.05 8.15
CA ASP A 270 12.57 -2.37 8.70
C ASP A 270 13.03 -3.77 8.25
N GLY A 271 12.11 -4.74 8.19
CA GLY A 271 12.36 -6.04 7.60
C GLY A 271 12.78 -5.96 6.14
N LEU A 272 12.09 -5.13 5.33
CA LEU A 272 12.45 -4.88 3.93
C LEU A 272 13.79 -4.14 3.77
N ALA A 273 14.19 -3.33 4.75
CA ALA A 273 15.49 -2.66 4.73
C ALA A 273 16.66 -3.64 4.92
N ALA A 274 16.43 -4.76 5.61
CA ALA A 274 17.43 -5.81 5.79
C ALA A 274 17.61 -6.71 4.56
N VAL A 275 16.69 -6.65 3.58
CA VAL A 275 16.81 -7.40 2.32
C VAL A 275 17.79 -6.68 1.40
N GLU A 276 18.93 -7.32 1.13
CA GLU A 276 19.87 -6.88 0.10
C GLU A 276 19.25 -7.06 -1.29
N SER A 277 19.16 -5.96 -2.05
CA SER A 277 18.72 -5.91 -3.43
C SER A 277 19.58 -5.00 -4.29
#